data_AF-A0AAU2MD60-F1
#
_entry.id   AF-A0AAU2MD60-F1
#
_cell.length_a   1.000
_cell.length_b   1.000
_cell.length_c   1.000
_cell.angle_alpha   90.00
_cell.angle_beta   90.00
_cell.angle_gamma   90.00
#
_symmetry.space_group_name_H-M   'P 1'
#
loop_
_entity.id
_entity.type
_entity.pdbx_description
1 polymer ?
#
loop_
_entity_poly.entity_id
_entity_poly.type
_entity_poly.pdbx_seq_one_letter_code
_entity_poly.pdbx_strand_id
1 'polypeptide(L)'
;MASELVTNAYLYSSGPYSLRLRDAGRSRVRLSVWDTDPRIPAPFRWGMPAPEELAERGRGLYLVTLYAECWGAYPMRGGLPGQGGKLLWVECAAKV
;
A
#
# COMPACT_ATOMS: atom_id res chain seq x y z
N MET A 1 3.16 -5.60 -7.81
CA MET A 1 3.10 -4.46 -6.86
C MET A 1 1.85 -3.61 -7.06
N ALA A 2 1.68 -2.92 -8.20
CA ALA A 2 0.50 -2.08 -8.45
C ALA A 2 -0.85 -2.81 -8.23
N SER A 3 -0.99 -3.99 -8.85
CA SER A 3 -2.19 -4.81 -8.75
C SER A 3 -2.52 -5.17 -7.29
N GLU A 4 -1.54 -5.63 -6.51
CA GLU A 4 -1.74 -5.95 -5.10
C GLU A 4 -2.26 -4.77 -4.27
N LEU A 5 -1.65 -3.58 -4.39
CA LEU A 5 -2.12 -2.40 -3.65
C LEU A 5 -3.53 -2.00 -4.06
N VAL A 6 -3.85 -2.02 -5.35
CA VAL A 6 -5.17 -1.64 -5.88
C VAL A 6 -6.24 -2.66 -5.49
N THR A 7 -5.95 -3.96 -5.61
CA THR A 7 -6.84 -5.04 -5.17
C THR A 7 -7.14 -4.91 -3.69
N ASN A 8 -6.16 -4.56 -2.86
CA ASN A 8 -6.40 -4.33 -1.44
C ASN A 8 -7.34 -3.15 -1.18
N ALA A 9 -7.15 -2.02 -1.87
CA ALA A 9 -8.07 -0.89 -1.77
C ALA A 9 -9.49 -1.28 -2.20
N TYR A 10 -9.62 -2.00 -3.32
CA TYR A 10 -10.91 -2.46 -3.82
C TYR A 10 -11.63 -3.44 -2.87
N LEU A 11 -10.91 -4.36 -2.24
CA LEU A 11 -11.50 -5.37 -1.35
C LEU A 11 -11.83 -4.83 0.05
N TYR A 12 -11.05 -3.87 0.56
CA TYR A 12 -11.13 -3.47 1.97
C TYR A 12 -11.66 -2.05 2.19
N SER A 13 -11.85 -1.23 1.15
CA SER A 13 -12.49 0.09 1.24
C SER A 13 -13.83 0.08 0.52
N SER A 14 -14.86 0.67 1.14
CA SER A 14 -16.20 0.82 0.54
C SER A 14 -16.37 2.13 -0.25
N GLY A 15 -15.41 3.05 -0.11
CA GLY A 15 -15.42 4.34 -0.82
C GLY A 15 -14.42 4.39 -1.98
N PRO A 16 -14.32 5.56 -2.64
CA PRO A 16 -13.38 5.78 -3.73
C PRO A 16 -11.94 5.44 -3.35
N TYR A 17 -11.16 5.01 -4.33
CA TYR A 17 -9.73 4.84 -4.21
C TYR A 17 -9.01 5.46 -5.41
N SER A 18 -7.74 5.77 -5.25
CA SER A 18 -6.92 6.33 -6.33
C SER A 18 -5.53 5.72 -6.33
N LEU A 19 -4.98 5.51 -7.53
CA LEU A 19 -3.59 5.14 -7.75
C LEU A 19 -2.83 6.35 -8.29
N ARG A 20 -1.64 6.61 -7.73
CA ARG A 20 -0.71 7.63 -8.20
C ARG A 20 0.66 7.02 -8.46
N LEU A 21 1.24 7.39 -9.59
CA LEU A 21 2.64 7.13 -9.95
C LEU A 21 3.40 8.45 -9.92
N ARG A 22 4.60 8.45 -9.34
CA ARG A 22 5.51 9.61 -9.39
C ARG A 22 6.96 9.15 -9.48
N ASP A 23 7.78 9.96 -10.13
CA ASP A 23 9.23 9.78 -10.04
C ASP A 23 9.70 9.92 -8.58
N ALA A 24 10.59 9.01 -8.16
CA ALA A 24 11.21 9.00 -6.84
C ALA A 24 12.74 9.23 -6.92
N GLY A 25 13.24 9.56 -8.11
CA GLY A 25 14.66 9.79 -8.39
C GLY A 25 15.50 8.52 -8.27
N ARG A 26 16.76 8.59 -8.70
CA ARG A 26 17.71 7.47 -8.69
C ARG A 26 17.17 6.22 -9.40
N SER A 27 16.51 6.42 -10.54
CA SER A 27 15.87 5.35 -11.32
C SER A 27 14.82 4.57 -10.54
N ARG A 28 14.04 5.25 -9.68
CA ARG A 28 12.94 4.64 -8.91
C ARG A 28 11.62 5.32 -9.21
N VAL A 29 10.55 4.53 -9.18
CA VAL A 29 9.17 5.01 -9.28
C VAL A 29 8.47 4.75 -7.96
N ARG A 30 7.74 5.73 -7.44
CA ARG A 30 6.84 5.54 -6.30
C ARG A 30 5.41 5.31 -6.78
N LEU A 31 4.85 4.17 -6.41
CA LEU A 31 3.43 3.89 -6.48
C LEU A 31 2.77 4.24 -5.15
N SER A 32 1.59 4.83 -5.20
CA SER A 32 0.80 5.15 -4.02
C SER A 32 -0.67 4.87 -4.27
N VAL A 33 -1.31 4.16 -3.36
CA VAL A 33 -2.75 3.92 -3.39
C VAL A 33 -3.37 4.56 -2.16
N TRP A 34 -4.33 5.45 -2.39
CA TRP A 34 -5.17 6.00 -1.34
C TRP A 34 -6.55 5.36 -1.41
N ASP A 35 -7.13 5.08 -0.25
CA ASP A 35 -8.50 4.62 -0.10
C ASP A 35 -9.12 5.17 1.20
N THR A 36 -10.44 5.12 1.29
CA THR A 36 -11.20 5.73 2.40
C THR A 36 -11.14 4.96 3.73
N ASP A 37 -10.69 3.70 3.75
CA ASP A 37 -10.57 2.94 4.99
C ASP A 37 -9.31 3.38 5.76
N PRO A 38 -9.44 3.95 6.98
CA PRO A 38 -8.30 4.46 7.74
C PRO A 38 -7.37 3.37 8.28
N ARG A 39 -7.74 2.09 8.22
CA ARG A 39 -6.98 0.99 8.83
C ARG A 39 -5.76 0.62 7.99
N ILE A 40 -4.56 0.86 8.52
CA ILE A 40 -3.30 0.41 7.89
C ILE A 40 -3.16 -1.12 8.02
N PRO A 41 -3.11 -1.87 6.90
CA PRO A 41 -2.98 -3.32 6.94
C PRO A 41 -1.54 -3.74 7.26
N ALA A 42 -1.37 -4.98 7.75
CA ALA A 42 -0.05 -5.63 7.73
C ALA A 42 0.38 -5.84 6.26
N PRO A 43 1.68 -5.79 5.93
CA PRO A 43 2.84 -5.48 6.78
C PRO A 43 3.15 -3.97 6.89
N PHE A 44 2.30 -3.09 6.36
CA PHE A 44 2.52 -1.64 6.39
C PHE A 44 2.39 -1.04 7.79
N ARG A 45 1.85 -1.81 8.73
CA ARG A 45 1.88 -1.54 10.17
C ARG A 45 3.09 -2.23 10.79
N TRP A 46 4.04 -1.43 11.29
CA TRP A 46 5.25 -1.92 11.96
C TRP A 46 4.93 -2.87 13.13
N GLY A 47 5.76 -3.91 13.28
CA GLY A 47 5.65 -4.89 14.37
C GLY A 47 4.62 -6.01 14.15
N MET A 48 3.99 -6.09 12.98
CA MET A 48 3.14 -7.23 12.63
C MET A 48 3.98 -8.41 12.12
N PRO A 49 3.72 -9.65 12.56
CA PRO A 49 4.42 -10.82 12.06
C PRO A 49 4.12 -11.03 10.57
N ALA A 50 5.07 -11.65 9.87
CA ALA A 50 4.84 -12.12 8.51
C ALA A 50 3.66 -13.12 8.51
N PRO A 51 2.86 -13.18 7.43
CA PRO A 51 1.87 -14.24 7.26
C PRO A 51 2.53 -15.62 7.32
N GLU A 52 1.79 -16.64 7.77
CA GLU A 52 2.26 -18.04 7.70
C GLU A 52 2.63 -18.41 6.25
N GLU A 53 3.66 -19.23 6.09
CA GLU A 53 4.22 -19.60 4.79
C GLU A 53 3.18 -20.22 3.84
N LEU A 54 2.22 -20.97 4.40
CA LEU A 54 1.14 -21.64 3.68
C LEU A 54 -0.18 -20.85 3.67
N ALA A 55 -0.24 -19.63 4.22
CA ALA A 55 -1.50 -18.88 4.35
C ALA A 55 -2.13 -18.53 2.99
N GLU A 56 -3.28 -19.08 2.61
CA GLU A 56 -3.90 -18.82 1.29
C GLU A 56 -4.29 -17.35 1.04
N ARG A 57 -4.30 -16.50 2.09
CA ARG A 57 -4.65 -15.08 2.02
C ARG A 57 -3.65 -14.22 2.79
N GLY A 58 -3.57 -12.94 2.44
CA GLY A 58 -2.73 -11.97 3.16
C GLY A 58 -1.25 -11.95 2.77
N ARG A 59 -0.81 -12.86 1.87
CA ARG A 59 0.57 -12.85 1.34
C ARG A 59 0.84 -11.71 0.36
N GLY A 60 -0.17 -11.17 -0.32
CA GLY A 60 -0.03 -10.17 -1.37
C GLY A 60 0.81 -8.94 -0.95
N LEU A 61 0.39 -8.24 0.10
CA LEU A 61 1.16 -7.09 0.60
C LEU A 61 2.52 -7.47 1.20
N TYR A 62 2.67 -8.69 1.72
CA TYR A 62 3.96 -9.17 2.22
C TYR A 62 4.97 -9.36 1.07
N LEU A 63 4.54 -10.00 -0.02
CA LEU A 63 5.35 -10.11 -1.23
C LEU A 63 5.72 -8.73 -1.79
N VAL A 64 4.78 -7.79 -1.78
CA VAL A 64 5.04 -6.40 -2.17
C VAL A 64 6.21 -5.80 -1.37
N THR A 65 6.28 -6.04 -0.05
CA THR A 65 7.39 -5.53 0.77
C THR A 65 8.71 -6.22 0.49
N LEU A 66 8.72 -7.49 0.07
CA LEU A 66 9.96 -8.18 -0.29
C LEU A 66 10.58 -7.67 -1.59
N TYR A 67 9.76 -7.19 -2.53
CA TYR A 67 10.23 -6.67 -3.82
C TYR A 67 10.38 -5.15 -3.87
N ALA A 68 9.88 -4.42 -2.87
CA ALA A 68 9.97 -2.97 -2.83
C ALA A 68 11.31 -2.54 -2.22
N GLU A 69 11.91 -1.50 -2.82
CA GLU A 69 13.11 -0.86 -2.27
C GLU A 69 12.81 -0.13 -0.96
N CYS A 70 11.64 0.52 -0.91
CA CYS A 70 11.13 1.23 0.24
C CYS A 70 9.60 1.15 0.22
N TRP A 71 8.97 1.14 1.38
CA TRP A 71 7.52 1.19 1.48
C TRP A 71 7.09 1.89 2.76
N GLY A 72 5.82 2.28 2.82
CA GLY A 72 5.25 2.87 4.02
C GLY A 72 3.78 3.22 3.86
N ALA A 73 3.22 3.72 4.94
CA ALA A 73 1.82 4.13 5.00
C ALA A 73 1.67 5.47 5.71
N TYR A 74 0.71 6.26 5.26
CA TYR A 74 0.29 7.47 5.93
C TYR A 74 -1.21 7.38 6.26
N PRO A 75 -1.59 7.47 7.55
CA PRO A 75 -2.98 7.69 7.90
C PRO A 75 -3.36 9.12 7.52
N MET A 76 -4.43 9.28 6.76
CA MET A 76 -4.98 10.59 6.43
C MET A 76 -6.12 10.86 7.41
N ARG A 77 -5.86 11.73 8.40
CA ARG A 77 -6.89 12.22 9.31
C ARG A 77 -7.72 13.25 8.55
N GLY A 78 -8.99 12.93 8.29
CA GLY A 78 -9.91 13.84 7.61
C GLY A 78 -10.31 15.00 8.53
N GLY A 79 -10.29 16.22 8.02
CA GLY A 79 -10.91 17.39 8.67
C GLY A 79 -12.42 17.50 8.41
N LEU A 80 -12.93 16.76 7.43
CA LEU A 80 -14.34 16.68 7.04
C LEU A 80 -14.78 15.21 6.86
N PRO A 81 -16.08 14.88 7.02
CA PRO A 81 -16.62 13.56 6.71
C PRO A 81 -16.29 13.15 5.27
N GLY A 82 -15.73 11.94 5.08
CA GLY A 82 -15.36 11.42 3.75
C GLY A 82 -13.97 11.82 3.22
N GLN A 83 -13.19 12.63 3.95
CA GLN A 83 -11.81 13.00 3.59
C GLN A 83 -10.73 12.26 4.38
N GLY A 84 -11.12 11.28 5.19
CA GLY A 84 -10.19 10.41 5.90
C GLY A 84 -9.74 9.24 5.03
N GLY A 85 -8.81 8.44 5.56
CA GLY A 85 -8.43 7.18 4.94
C GLY A 85 -6.96 6.85 5.18
N LYS A 86 -6.40 6.09 4.25
CA LYS A 86 -4.98 5.75 4.26
C LYS A 86 -4.36 5.89 2.89
N LEU A 87 -3.07 6.14 2.88
CA LEU A 87 -2.25 6.06 1.68
C LEU A 87 -1.14 5.05 1.92
N LEU A 88 -1.14 3.96 1.15
CA LEU A 88 -0.05 2.99 1.09
C LEU A 88 0.86 3.34 -0.07
N TRP A 89 2.17 3.26 0.10
CA TRP A 89 3.11 3.55 -0.97
C TRP A 89 4.30 2.59 -0.98
N VAL A 90 4.83 2.37 -2.17
CA VAL A 90 6.02 1.54 -2.42
C VAL A 90 6.90 2.22 -3.47
N GLU A 91 8.20 2.06 -3.34
CA GLU A 91 9.20 2.45 -4.33
C GLU A 91 9.80 1.20 -4.96
N CYS A 92 9.90 1.22 -6.29
CA CYS A 92 10.50 0.15 -7.07
C CYS A 92 11.66 0.73 -7.87
N ALA A 93 12.79 0.03 -7.91
CA ALA A 93 13.86 0.34 -8.84
C ALA A 93 13.45 -0.06 -10.28
N ALA A 94 13.82 0.76 -11.24
CA ALA A 94 13.83 0.36 -12.63
C ALA A 94 14.87 -0.76 -12.79
N LYS A 95 14.48 -1.86 -13.43
CA LYS A 95 15.44 -2.86 -13.86
C LYS A 95 16.19 -2.29 -15.07
N VAL A 96 17.50 -2.18 -14.94
CA VAL A 96 18.42 -1.83 -16.03
C VAL A 96 18.67 -3.07 -16.88
#